data_AF-A0A945J7M7-F1
#
_entry.id   AF-A0A945J7M7-F1
#
_cell.length_a   1.000
_cell.length_b   1.000
_cell.length_c   1.000
_cell.angle_alpha   90.00
_cell.angle_beta   90.00
_cell.angle_gamma   90.00
#
_symmetry.space_group_name_H-M   'P 1'
#
loop_
_entity.id
_entity.type
_entity.pdbx_description
1 polymer ?
#
loop_
_entity_poly.entity_id
_entity_poly.type
_entity_poly.pdbx_seq_one_letter_code
_entity_poly.pdbx_strand_id
1 'polypeptide(L)' 'MGVLAKSIQGTPDETPMMQQYQDIKKEYPDSILFFRMGDFYEMFNDDAKTASSILQIALTARNKKT' A
#
# COMPACT_ATOMS: atom_id res chain seq x y z
N MET A 1 12.24 18.16 23.30
CA MET A 1 11.81 18.42 21.91
C MET A 1 12.58 17.47 20.99
N GLY A 2 12.05 16.27 20.77
CA GLY A 2 12.68 15.26 19.92
C GLY A 2 11.86 15.10 18.65
N VAL A 3 12.26 15.77 17.57
CA VAL A 3 11.76 15.44 16.24
C VAL A 3 12.56 14.23 15.78
N LEU A 4 12.10 13.03 16.14
CA LEU A 4 12.61 11.81 15.55
C LEU A 4 11.99 11.70 14.15
N ALA A 5 12.67 12.31 13.18
CA ALA A 5 12.48 12.03 11.77
C ALA A 5 12.69 10.52 11.58
N LYS A 6 11.59 9.77 11.51
CA LYS A 6 11.60 8.34 11.22
C LYS A 6 12.18 8.19 9.82
N SER A 7 13.37 7.59 9.75
CA SER A 7 14.10 7.33 8.52
C SER A 7 13.18 6.58 7.54
N ILE A 8 12.67 7.29 6.54
CA ILE A 8 11.87 6.75 5.45
C ILE A 8 12.85 5.98 4.55
N GLN A 9 13.12 4.72 4.90
CA GLN A 9 13.79 3.78 4.01
C GLN A 9 12.76 3.27 3.00
N GLY A 10 12.27 4.16 2.13
CA GLY A 10 11.60 3.77 0.89
C GLY A 10 12.68 3.50 -0.15
N THR A 11 12.58 2.40 -0.90
CA THR A 11 13.48 2.18 -2.03
C THR A 11 13.37 3.37 -3.01
N PRO A 12 14.44 3.76 -3.73
CA PRO A 12 14.42 4.94 -4.62
C PRO A 12 13.31 4.90 -5.70
N ASP A 13 12.74 3.72 -5.93
CA ASP A 13 11.69 3.44 -6.90
C ASP A 13 10.25 3.50 -6.35
N GLU A 14 10.07 3.64 -5.02
CA GLU A 14 8.76 3.72 -4.40
C GLU A 14 8.20 5.14 -4.49
N THR A 15 7.05 5.27 -5.15
CA THR A 15 6.30 6.52 -5.20
C THR A 15 5.91 6.97 -3.78
N PRO A 16 5.80 8.28 -3.49
CA PRO A 16 5.41 8.78 -2.18
C PRO A 16 4.13 8.16 -1.62
N MET A 17 3.18 7.82 -2.50
CA MET A 17 1.94 7.14 -2.12
C MET A 17 2.18 5.72 -1.56
N MET A 18 3.09 4.95 -2.16
CA MET A 18 3.44 3.62 -1.67
C MET A 18 4.16 3.68 -0.32
N GLN A 19 4.99 4.71 -0.08
CA GLN A 19 5.62 4.89 1.23
C GLN A 19 4.56 5.08 2.32
N GLN A 20 3.56 5.93 2.07
CA GLN A 20 2.44 6.13 2.99
C GLN A 20 1.64 4.85 3.22
N TYR A 21 1.36 4.08 2.16
CA TYR A 21 0.69 2.78 2.28
C TYR A 21 1.47 1.85 3.23
N GLN A 22 2.77 1.72 3.01
CA GLN A 22 3.62 0.82 3.80
C GLN A 22 3.73 1.27 5.25
N ASP A 23 3.79 2.57 5.51
CA ASP A 23 3.87 3.08 6.88
C ASP A 23 2.61 2.77 7.69
N ILE A 24 1.43 2.92 7.09
CA ILE A 24 0.16 2.53 7.70
C ILE A 24 0.09 1.00 7.85
N LYS A 25 0.52 0.24 6.83
CA LYS A 25 0.49 -1.23 6.86
C LYS A 25 1.40 -1.81 7.95
N LYS A 26 2.53 -1.17 8.27
CA LYS A 26 3.41 -1.58 9.38
C LYS A 26 2.72 -1.48 10.74
N GLU A 27 1.75 -0.59 10.90
CA GLU A 27 0.96 -0.48 12.14
C GLU A 27 -0.11 -1.59 12.23
N TYR A 28 -0.52 -2.15 11.09
CA TYR A 28 -1.55 -3.19 10.98
C TYR A 28 -1.12 -4.35 10.07
N PRO A 29 -0.06 -5.12 10.45
CA PRO A 29 0.53 -6.14 9.57
C PRO A 29 -0.45 -7.26 9.18
N ASP A 30 -1.32 -7.67 10.11
CA ASP A 30 -2.25 -8.79 9.93
C ASP A 30 -3.61 -8.40 9.30
N SER A 31 -3.78 -7.13 8.92
CA SER A 31 -5.06 -6.62 8.40
C SER A 31 -4.96 -6.18 6.95
N ILE A 32 -5.98 -6.45 6.14
CA ILE A 32 -6.02 -5.95 4.76
C ILE A 32 -6.27 -4.44 4.78
N LEU A 33 -5.30 -3.65 4.28
CA LEU A 33 -5.40 -2.20 4.27
C LEU A 33 -6.16 -1.71 3.04
N PHE A 34 -7.34 -1.14 3.27
CA PHE A 34 -8.14 -0.52 2.22
C PHE A 34 -7.67 0.93 2.05
N PHE A 35 -6.83 1.18 1.05
CA PHE A 35 -6.26 2.49 0.82
C PHE A 35 -7.14 3.31 -0.12
N ARG A 36 -7.68 4.42 0.36
CA ARG A 36 -8.59 5.25 -0.43
C ARG A 36 -7.82 6.01 -1.52
N MET A 37 -8.17 5.75 -2.77
CA MET A 37 -7.66 6.46 -3.95
C MET A 37 -8.83 7.03 -4.74
N GLY A 38 -9.14 8.31 -4.50
CA GLY A 38 -10.31 8.96 -5.06
C GLY A 38 -11.60 8.30 -4.56
N ASP A 39 -12.35 7.72 -5.50
CA ASP A 39 -13.64 7.06 -5.27
C ASP A 39 -13.51 5.55 -4.99
N PHE A 40 -12.31 4.98 -5.16
CA PHE A 40 -12.06 3.56 -4.98
C PHE A 40 -11.21 3.29 -3.74
N TYR A 41 -11.35 2.08 -3.20
CA TYR A 41 -10.39 1.51 -2.25
C TYR A 41 -9.48 0.56 -3.01
N GLU A 42 -8.20 0.91 -3.05
CA GLU A 42 -7.15 0.10 -3.63
C GLU A 42 -6.39 -0.65 -2.54
N MET A 43 -5.94 -1.85 -2.88
CA MET A 43 -5.10 -2.70 -2.03
C MET A 43 -3.88 -3.07 -2.85
N PHE A 44 -2.73 -3.18 -2.21
CA PHE A 44 -1.45 -3.38 -2.91
C PHE A 44 -0.74 -4.65 -2.42
N ASN A 45 0.20 -5.15 -3.23
CA ASN A 45 1.03 -6.30 -2.91
C ASN A 45 0.21 -7.56 -2.52
N ASP A 46 0.47 -8.15 -1.36
CA ASP A 46 -0.18 -9.39 -0.91
C ASP A 46 -1.61 -9.16 -0.39
N ASP A 47 -1.93 -7.93 0.05
CA ASP A 47 -3.29 -7.55 0.41
C ASP A 47 -4.20 -7.62 -0.82
N ALA A 48 -3.70 -7.19 -1.98
CA ALA A 48 -4.44 -7.26 -3.25
C ALA A 48 -4.79 -8.70 -3.64
N LYS A 49 -3.82 -9.62 -3.54
CA LYS A 49 -4.02 -11.05 -3.90
C LYS A 49 -5.00 -11.75 -2.94
N THR A 50 -4.86 -11.45 -1.66
CA THR A 50 -5.73 -12.01 -0.61
C THR A 50 -7.15 -11.48 -0.80
N ALA A 51 -7.31 -10.17 -0.95
CA ALA A 51 -8.60 -9.54 -1.14
C ALA A 51 -9.29 -9.93 -2.44
N SER A 52 -8.55 -10.05 -3.56
CA SER A 52 -9.14 -10.49 -4.83
C SER A 52 -9.77 -11.87 -4.73
N SER A 53 -9.15 -12.76 -3.96
CA SER A 53 -9.62 -14.14 -3.77
C SER A 53 -10.84 -14.19 -2.85
N ILE A 54 -10.84 -13.40 -1.76
CA ILE A 54 -11.92 -13.38 -0.77
C ILE A 54 -13.15 -12.63 -1.31
N LEU A 55 -12.93 -11.47 -1.92
CA LEU A 55 -14.00 -10.57 -2.38
C LEU A 55 -14.46 -10.87 -3.82
N GLN A 56 -13.80 -11.83 -4.50
CA GLN A 56 -14.06 -12.18 -5.90
C GLN A 56 -14.03 -10.97 -6.84
N ILE A 57 -13.03 -10.10 -6.64
CA ILE A 57 -12.81 -8.90 -7.47
C ILE A 57 -11.61 -9.11 -8.40
N ALA A 58 -11.56 -8.35 -9.49
CA ALA A 58 -10.48 -8.42 -10.46
C ALA A 58 -9.14 -8.00 -9.82
N LEU A 59 -8.12 -8.87 -9.90
CA LEU A 59 -6.75 -8.54 -9.54
C LEU A 59 -6.06 -7.85 -10.71
N THR A 60 -5.79 -6.55 -10.57
CA THR A 60 -5.13 -5.76 -11.61
C THR A 60 -3.72 -5.36 -11.19
N ALA A 61 -2.77 -5.38 -12.13
CA ALA A 61 -1.43 -4.86 -11.91
C ALA A 61 -1.31 -3.43 -12.47
N ARG A 62 -0.80 -2.50 -11.66
CA ARG A 62 -0.40 -1.17 -12.14
C ARG A 62 0.89 -1.34 -12.94
N ASN A 63 0.80 -1.33 -14.26
CA ASN A 63 1.98 -1.32 -15.14
C ASN A 63 2.71 0.03 -15.01
N LYS A 64 3.93 0.02 -14.45
CA LYS A 64 4.87 1.16 -14.51
C LYS A 64 5.44 1.18 -15.95
N LYS A 65 4.67 1.71 -16.91
CA LYS A 65 5.16 1.91 -18.28
C LYS A 65 6.11 3.11 -18.29
N THR A 66 7.39 2.79 -18.51
CA THR A 66 8.50 3.61 -19.03
C THR A 66 9.05 4.69 -18.11
#